data_AF-A0A2M8SBD7-F1
#
_entry.id   AF-A0A2M8SBD7-F1
#
_cell.length_a   1.000
_cell.length_b   1.000
_cell.length_c   1.000
_cell.angle_alpha   90.00
_cell.angle_beta   90.00
_cell.angle_gamma   90.00
#
_symmetry.space_group_name_H-M   'P 1'
#
loop_
_entity.id
_entity.type
_entity.pdbx_description
1 polymer ?
#
loop_
_entity_poly.entity_id
_entity_poly.type
_entity_poly.pdbx_seq_one_letter_code
_entity_poly.pdbx_strand_id
1 'polypeptide(L)'
;MLDDLDLNAIQDENARQLTRRLLNLIEQLSASLREAQAENQRLRDENNRLKGEQGKPKIKANTPKRTPTNYSSEKERQKPVQRHKRSKKAEIKIDREQVVAVNRDTLPTDAEFKGYEDVVTQDILLKTDNVRFHKEKYYAVSTRLSYLAQVPQGYEGQFGPGVKALIPALYFGMGTSEPKILEFLTTAGIQISDGEVSNLLIQNQEE
;
A
#
# COMPACT_ATOMS: atom_id res chain seq x y z
N MET A 1 -3.64 -52.62 -12.38
CA MET A 1 -4.93 -52.71 -11.62
C MET A 1 -6.09 -53.23 -12.47
N LEU A 2 -5.83 -53.72 -13.69
CA LEU A 2 -6.78 -54.48 -14.52
C LEU A 2 -6.07 -55.65 -15.21
N ASP A 3 -4.95 -56.10 -14.63
CA ASP A 3 -4.03 -57.04 -15.28
C ASP A 3 -4.59 -58.49 -15.31
N ASP A 4 -5.68 -58.74 -14.58
CA ASP A 4 -6.35 -60.04 -14.43
C ASP A 4 -7.67 -60.17 -15.25
N LEU A 5 -7.97 -59.22 -16.14
CA LEU A 5 -9.24 -59.16 -16.87
C LEU A 5 -9.13 -59.75 -18.28
N ASP A 6 -9.39 -61.06 -18.42
CA ASP A 6 -9.42 -61.73 -19.73
C ASP A 6 -10.82 -61.68 -20.37
N LEU A 7 -10.97 -60.79 -21.35
CA LEU A 7 -12.22 -60.61 -22.09
C LEU A 7 -12.54 -61.76 -23.06
N ASN A 8 -11.57 -62.64 -23.35
CA ASN A 8 -11.78 -63.78 -24.24
C ASN A 8 -12.50 -64.94 -23.54
N ALA A 9 -12.53 -64.95 -22.20
CA ALA A 9 -13.27 -65.92 -21.41
C ALA A 9 -14.81 -65.73 -21.47
N ILE A 10 -15.29 -64.57 -21.96
CA ILE A 10 -16.71 -64.29 -22.14
C ILE A 10 -17.21 -64.96 -23.43
N GLN A 11 -18.09 -65.96 -23.33
CA GLN A 11 -18.54 -66.74 -24.50
C GLN A 11 -19.54 -65.99 -25.41
N ASP A 12 -20.35 -65.10 -24.85
CA ASP A 12 -21.29 -64.27 -25.63
C ASP A 12 -20.55 -63.09 -26.29
N GLU A 13 -20.54 -63.07 -27.62
CA GLU A 13 -19.87 -62.05 -28.41
C GLU A 13 -20.48 -60.65 -28.20
N ASN A 14 -21.80 -60.56 -28.01
CA ASN A 14 -22.44 -59.26 -27.75
C ASN A 14 -22.02 -58.70 -26.38
N ALA A 15 -22.02 -59.56 -25.35
CA ALA A 15 -21.54 -59.18 -24.03
C ALA A 15 -20.05 -58.79 -24.04
N ARG A 16 -19.22 -59.49 -24.82
CA ARG A 16 -17.79 -59.18 -24.99
C ARG A 16 -17.56 -57.81 -25.63
N GLN A 17 -18.29 -57.51 -26.71
CA GLN A 17 -18.19 -56.23 -27.41
C GLN A 17 -18.71 -55.05 -26.57
N LEU A 18 -19.82 -55.25 -25.85
CA LEU A 18 -20.33 -54.24 -24.91
C LEU A 18 -19.33 -53.96 -23.78
N THR A 19 -18.74 -55.01 -23.21
CA THR A 19 -17.71 -54.88 -22.16
C THR A 19 -16.50 -54.09 -22.64
N ARG A 20 -16.01 -54.36 -23.86
CA ARG A 20 -14.91 -53.60 -24.49
C ARG A 20 -15.26 -52.12 -24.65
N ARG A 21 -16.47 -51.80 -25.14
CA ARG A 21 -16.93 -50.41 -25.29
C ARG A 21 -17.04 -49.69 -23.96
N LEU A 22 -17.54 -50.37 -22.92
CA LEU A 22 -17.62 -49.81 -21.56
C LEU A 22 -16.22 -49.53 -20.98
N LEU A 23 -15.26 -50.43 -21.16
CA LEU A 23 -13.89 -50.20 -20.69
C LEU A 23 -13.24 -49.00 -21.37
N ASN A 24 -13.40 -48.87 -22.69
CA ASN A 24 -12.91 -47.69 -23.42
C ASN A 24 -13.56 -46.40 -22.93
N LEU A 25 -14.86 -46.43 -22.63
CA LEU A 25 -15.59 -45.28 -22.13
C LEU A 25 -15.14 -44.92 -20.69
N ILE A 26 -14.90 -45.92 -19.84
CA ILE A 26 -14.34 -45.71 -18.50
C ILE A 26 -12.94 -45.11 -18.57
N GLU A 27 -12.11 -45.55 -19.52
CA GLU A 27 -10.77 -44.99 -19.73
C GLU A 27 -10.85 -43.53 -20.15
N GLN A 28 -11.71 -43.21 -21.12
CA GLN A 28 -11.96 -41.83 -21.56
C GLN A 28 -12.48 -40.95 -20.41
N LEU A 29 -13.47 -41.42 -19.65
CA LEU A 29 -13.99 -40.71 -18.49
C LEU A 29 -12.93 -40.49 -17.41
N SER A 30 -12.07 -41.49 -17.18
CA SER A 30 -10.98 -41.39 -16.20
C SER A 30 -9.92 -40.38 -16.64
N ALA A 31 -9.62 -40.30 -17.94
CA ALA A 31 -8.72 -39.30 -18.50
C ALA A 31 -9.30 -37.88 -18.32
N SER A 32 -10.55 -37.67 -18.73
CA SER A 32 -11.23 -36.38 -18.58
C SER A 32 -11.36 -35.96 -17.12
N LEU A 33 -11.60 -36.91 -16.20
CA LEU A 33 -11.66 -36.62 -14.77
C LEU A 33 -10.31 -36.13 -14.23
N ARG A 34 -9.20 -36.75 -14.65
CA ARG A 34 -7.85 -36.32 -14.25
C ARG A 34 -7.52 -34.91 -14.77
N GLU A 35 -7.90 -34.61 -16.01
CA GLU A 35 -7.72 -33.28 -16.59
C GLU A 35 -8.54 -32.22 -15.84
N ALA A 36 -9.82 -32.51 -15.58
CA ALA A 36 -10.69 -31.61 -14.83
C ALA A 36 -10.18 -31.36 -13.41
N GLN A 37 -9.66 -32.40 -12.73
CA GLN A 37 -9.05 -32.26 -11.40
C GLN A 37 -7.78 -31.40 -11.43
N ALA A 38 -6.95 -31.55 -12.47
CA ALA A 38 -5.74 -30.74 -12.64
C ALA A 38 -6.09 -29.26 -12.86
N GLU A 39 -7.10 -28.97 -13.67
CA GLU A 39 -7.55 -27.60 -13.93
C GLU A 39 -8.21 -26.97 -12.69
N ASN A 40 -9.01 -27.72 -11.95
CA ASN A 40 -9.57 -27.26 -10.68
C ASN A 40 -8.47 -26.89 -9.67
N GLN A 41 -7.38 -27.68 -9.62
CA GLN A 41 -6.25 -27.39 -8.75
C GLN A 41 -5.54 -26.09 -9.17
N ARG A 42 -5.33 -25.87 -10.49
CA ARG A 42 -4.74 -24.61 -10.99
C ARG A 42 -5.58 -23.39 -10.63
N LEU A 43 -6.89 -23.46 -10.83
CA LEU A 43 -7.80 -22.35 -10.48
C LEU A 43 -7.81 -22.04 -8.99
N ARG A 44 -7.72 -23.07 -8.13
CA ARG A 44 -7.59 -22.88 -6.67
C ARG A 44 -6.28 -22.20 -6.29
N ASP A 45 -5.17 -22.62 -6.89
CA ASP A 45 -3.86 -22.01 -6.63
C ASP A 45 -3.81 -20.54 -7.10
N GLU A 46 -4.46 -20.23 -8.22
CA GLU A 46 -4.64 -18.86 -8.73
C GLU A 46 -5.51 -18.00 -7.79
N ASN A 47 -6.60 -18.56 -7.27
CA ASN A 47 -7.46 -17.86 -6.31
C ASN A 47 -6.72 -17.54 -5.00
N ASN A 48 -5.92 -18.49 -4.50
CA ASN A 48 -5.10 -18.28 -3.31
C ASN A 48 -4.05 -17.18 -3.56
N ARG A 49 -3.40 -17.17 -4.74
CA ARG A 49 -2.46 -16.10 -5.12
C ARG A 49 -3.13 -14.73 -5.11
N LEU A 50 -4.32 -14.60 -5.71
CA LEU A 50 -5.07 -13.34 -5.73
C LEU A 50 -5.48 -12.87 -4.33
N LYS A 51 -5.67 -13.81 -3.38
CA LYS A 51 -5.95 -13.53 -1.97
C LYS A 51 -4.71 -13.29 -1.11
N GLY A 52 -3.50 -13.37 -1.69
CA GLY A 52 -2.24 -13.26 -0.96
C GLY A 52 -1.89 -14.49 -0.10
N GLU A 53 -2.58 -15.60 -0.31
CA GLU A 53 -2.32 -16.89 0.34
C GLU A 53 -1.41 -17.77 -0.53
N GLN A 54 -0.74 -18.76 0.09
CA GLN A 54 0.10 -19.71 -0.65
C GLN A 54 -0.76 -20.83 -1.26
N GLY A 55 -0.50 -21.18 -2.52
CA GLY A 55 -1.09 -22.35 -3.19
C GLY A 55 -0.63 -23.67 -2.60
N LYS A 56 -1.12 -24.79 -3.14
CA LYS A 56 -0.79 -26.13 -2.63
C LYS A 56 0.71 -26.44 -2.73
N PRO A 57 1.38 -26.86 -1.64
CA PRO A 57 2.82 -27.13 -1.66
C PRO A 57 3.16 -28.37 -2.51
N LYS A 58 4.20 -28.25 -3.34
CA LYS A 58 4.71 -29.36 -4.17
C LYS A 58 5.64 -30.26 -3.36
N ILE A 59 5.07 -31.33 -2.78
CA ILE A 59 5.83 -32.34 -2.03
C ILE A 59 6.62 -33.20 -3.03
N LYS A 60 7.96 -33.17 -2.97
CA LYS A 60 8.83 -34.04 -3.78
C LYS A 60 8.88 -35.44 -3.16
N ALA A 61 9.08 -36.45 -4.00
CA ALA A 61 9.28 -37.84 -3.55
C ALA A 61 10.50 -37.95 -2.61
N ASN A 62 10.40 -38.86 -1.64
CA ASN A 62 11.39 -39.05 -0.59
C ASN A 62 12.67 -39.68 -1.18
N THR A 63 13.68 -38.87 -1.51
CA THR A 63 15.02 -39.35 -1.86
C THR A 63 15.77 -39.82 -0.61
N PRO A 64 16.66 -40.83 -0.71
CA PRO A 64 17.42 -41.30 0.44
C PRO A 64 18.20 -40.14 1.07
N LYS A 65 18.06 -39.98 2.39
CA LYS A 65 18.65 -38.90 3.17
C LYS A 65 20.18 -38.89 2.98
N ARG A 66 20.74 -37.78 2.46
CA ARG A 66 22.17 -37.46 2.63
C ARG A 66 22.48 -37.47 4.13
N THR A 67 23.68 -37.93 4.48
CA THR A 67 24.25 -37.84 5.84
C THR A 67 23.97 -36.47 6.44
N PRO A 68 23.52 -36.38 7.70
CA PRO A 68 23.16 -35.11 8.31
C PRO A 68 24.44 -34.29 8.49
N THR A 69 24.69 -33.36 7.57
CA THR A 69 25.53 -32.22 7.87
C THR A 69 24.83 -31.44 8.97
N ASN A 70 25.58 -31.03 10.00
CA ASN A 70 25.04 -30.26 11.10
C ASN A 70 24.53 -28.90 10.58
N TYR A 71 23.24 -28.83 10.27
CA TYR A 71 22.54 -27.61 9.85
C TYR A 71 22.09 -26.78 11.06
N SER A 72 22.67 -26.98 12.25
CA SER A 72 22.34 -26.15 13.39
C SER A 72 22.81 -24.73 13.13
N SER A 73 21.85 -23.85 12.88
CA SER A 73 22.01 -22.41 12.85
C SER A 73 22.27 -21.83 14.25
N GLU A 74 22.49 -22.65 15.29
CA GLU A 74 22.85 -22.16 16.63
C GLU A 74 24.14 -21.33 16.63
N LYS A 75 25.08 -21.59 15.72
CA LYS A 75 26.25 -20.73 15.53
C LYS A 75 25.92 -19.40 14.84
N GLU A 76 24.88 -19.36 14.02
CA GLU A 76 24.36 -18.14 13.37
C GLU A 76 23.32 -17.39 14.23
N ARG A 77 22.81 -18.04 15.28
CA ARG A 77 21.84 -17.46 16.20
C ARG A 77 22.54 -16.40 17.04
N GLN A 78 22.42 -15.14 16.62
CA GLN A 78 22.86 -14.01 17.43
C GLN A 78 22.26 -14.14 18.82
N LYS A 79 23.12 -14.05 19.85
CA LYS A 79 22.66 -13.99 21.24
C LYS A 79 21.68 -12.83 21.35
N PRO A 80 20.55 -12.97 22.09
CA PRO A 80 19.63 -11.88 22.29
C PRO A 80 20.39 -10.70 22.90
N VAL A 81 20.62 -9.65 22.10
CA VAL A 81 21.16 -8.40 22.63
C VAL A 81 20.11 -7.87 23.59
N GLN A 82 20.51 -7.49 24.80
CA GLN A 82 19.62 -6.78 25.71
C GLN A 82 19.14 -5.51 24.99
N ARG A 83 17.90 -5.53 24.51
CA ARG A 83 17.23 -4.32 24.03
C ARG A 83 17.00 -3.44 25.23
N HIS A 84 17.88 -2.47 25.44
CA HIS A 84 17.53 -1.31 26.23
C HIS A 84 16.33 -0.67 25.53
N LYS A 85 15.15 -0.75 26.16
CA LYS A 85 14.01 0.04 25.73
C LYS A 85 14.44 1.49 25.84
N ARG A 86 14.75 2.11 24.70
CA ARG A 86 14.88 3.56 24.64
C ARG A 86 13.61 4.12 25.27
N SER A 87 13.76 5.11 26.14
CA SER A 87 12.63 5.89 26.66
C SER A 87 11.65 6.12 25.51
N LYS A 88 10.38 5.72 25.67
CA LYS A 88 9.34 5.91 24.64
C LYS A 88 9.16 7.40 24.29
N LYS A 89 9.64 8.28 25.16
CA LYS A 89 9.91 9.67 24.85
C LYS A 89 11.31 9.72 24.20
N ALA A 90 11.39 9.38 22.92
CA ALA A 90 12.43 9.99 22.10
C ALA A 90 12.27 11.51 22.26
N GLU A 91 13.36 12.26 22.27
CA GLU A 91 13.35 13.72 22.43
C GLU A 91 12.38 14.34 21.39
N ILE A 92 11.18 14.70 21.84
CA ILE A 92 10.16 15.28 20.97
C ILE A 92 10.62 16.71 20.72
N LYS A 93 10.92 17.04 19.47
CA LYS A 93 11.25 18.41 19.08
C LYS A 93 10.06 19.32 19.41
N ILE A 94 10.30 20.36 20.20
CA ILE A 94 9.31 21.38 20.50
C ILE A 94 9.37 22.45 19.42
N ASP A 95 8.32 22.59 18.62
CA ASP A 95 8.25 23.62 17.57
C ASP A 95 7.75 24.98 18.13
N ARG A 96 7.01 24.97 19.25
CA ARG A 96 6.53 26.18 19.95
C ARG A 96 6.39 25.94 21.46
N GLU A 97 6.73 26.94 22.25
CA GLU A 97 6.46 26.98 23.69
C GLU A 97 5.38 28.02 23.99
N GLN A 98 4.46 27.69 24.89
CA GLN A 98 3.40 28.60 25.30
C GLN A 98 3.17 28.50 26.80
N VAL A 99 3.32 29.63 27.49
CA VAL A 99 3.01 29.74 28.91
C VAL A 99 1.50 29.88 29.08
N VAL A 100 0.89 28.96 29.82
CA VAL A 100 -0.52 29.04 30.22
C VAL A 100 -0.58 29.66 31.62
N ALA A 101 -1.06 30.89 31.72
CA ALA A 101 -1.20 31.57 33.00
C ALA A 101 -2.46 31.09 33.74
N VAL A 102 -2.33 30.86 35.05
CA VAL A 102 -3.49 30.65 35.93
C VAL A 102 -4.25 31.97 36.07
N ASN A 103 -5.58 31.91 36.04
CA ASN A 103 -6.41 33.09 36.28
C ASN A 103 -6.21 33.58 37.73
N ARG A 104 -5.67 34.79 37.90
CA ARG A 104 -5.35 35.36 39.20
C ARG A 104 -6.55 35.58 40.10
N ASP A 105 -7.73 35.83 39.53
CA ASP A 105 -8.95 36.05 40.31
C ASP A 105 -9.47 34.76 40.98
N THR A 106 -9.02 33.60 40.49
CA THR A 106 -9.35 32.28 41.07
C THR A 106 -8.36 31.84 42.14
N LEU A 107 -7.26 32.58 42.32
CA LEU A 107 -6.23 32.23 43.27
C LEU A 107 -6.59 32.74 44.67
N PRO A 108 -6.39 31.92 45.72
CA PRO A 108 -6.35 32.40 47.09
C PRO A 108 -5.34 33.53 47.28
N THR A 109 -5.55 34.37 48.29
CA THR A 109 -4.67 35.53 48.57
C THR A 109 -3.27 35.14 49.03
N ASP A 110 -3.09 33.91 49.51
CA ASP A 110 -1.83 33.31 49.91
C ASP A 110 -1.17 32.48 48.79
N ALA A 111 -1.73 32.49 47.58
CA ALA A 111 -1.17 31.75 46.46
C ALA A 111 0.14 32.38 45.97
N GLU A 112 1.23 31.62 46.07
CA GLU A 112 2.56 32.01 45.59
C GLU A 112 2.89 31.31 44.27
N PHE A 113 3.61 32.02 43.40
CA PHE A 113 4.12 31.44 42.16
C PHE A 113 5.29 30.50 42.45
N LYS A 114 5.16 29.22 42.08
CA LYS A 114 6.16 28.17 42.32
C LYS A 114 6.92 27.68 41.07
N GLY A 115 6.77 28.36 39.94
CA GLY A 115 7.38 27.97 38.67
C GLY A 115 6.38 27.38 37.68
N TYR A 116 6.90 26.71 36.66
CA TYR A 116 6.12 26.08 35.59
C TYR A 116 6.19 24.56 35.68
N GLU A 117 5.10 23.90 35.31
CA GLU A 117 5.06 22.46 35.08
C GLU A 117 4.90 22.21 33.58
N ASP A 118 5.89 21.52 32.98
CA ASP A 118 5.94 21.32 31.54
C ASP A 118 5.05 20.15 31.11
N VAL A 119 4.10 20.43 30.21
CA VAL A 119 3.28 19.42 29.54
C VAL A 119 3.54 19.49 28.04
N VAL A 120 4.12 18.42 27.49
CA VAL A 120 4.39 18.31 26.05
C VAL A 120 3.23 17.58 25.36
N THR A 121 2.55 18.26 24.45
CA THR A 121 1.44 17.71 23.63
C THR A 121 1.86 17.69 22.16
N GLN A 122 1.64 16.56 21.48
CA GLN A 122 1.80 16.44 20.03
C GLN A 122 0.47 16.76 19.34
N ASP A 123 0.51 17.68 18.39
CA ASP A 123 -0.65 18.15 17.64
C ASP A 123 -0.26 18.39 16.17
N ILE A 124 -1.25 18.52 15.28
CA ILE A 124 -1.05 18.75 13.84
C ILE A 124 -1.78 20.02 13.43
N LEU A 125 -1.04 20.99 12.87
CA LEU A 125 -1.60 22.22 12.34
C LEU A 125 -1.79 22.11 10.82
N LEU A 126 -3.03 21.92 10.37
CA LEU A 126 -3.42 22.03 8.96
C LEU A 126 -3.91 23.45 8.67
N LYS A 127 -3.16 24.19 7.86
CA LYS A 127 -3.52 25.55 7.41
C LYS A 127 -3.02 25.82 6.01
N THR A 128 -3.63 26.78 5.33
CA THR A 128 -3.14 27.29 4.05
C THR A 128 -1.94 28.23 4.22
N ASP A 129 -1.12 28.28 3.18
CA ASP A 129 -0.03 29.26 3.03
C ASP A 129 -0.20 29.96 1.66
N ASN A 130 -1.04 30.99 1.64
CA ASN A 130 -1.42 31.69 0.41
C ASN A 130 -0.43 32.83 0.13
N VAL A 131 0.30 32.74 -0.99
CA VAL A 131 1.31 33.73 -1.39
C VAL A 131 0.80 34.59 -2.56
N ARG A 132 0.81 35.91 -2.41
CA ARG A 132 0.55 36.87 -3.50
C ARG A 132 1.87 37.42 -4.04
N PHE A 133 2.23 37.05 -5.26
CA PHE A 133 3.42 37.59 -5.94
C PHE A 133 3.11 38.91 -6.65
N HIS A 134 3.80 39.99 -6.27
CA HIS A 134 3.82 41.23 -7.03
C HIS A 134 4.92 41.17 -8.08
N LYS A 135 4.54 40.87 -9.32
CA LYS A 135 5.48 40.74 -10.43
C LYS A 135 5.84 42.13 -10.96
N GLU A 136 7.12 42.50 -10.88
CA GLU A 136 7.60 43.72 -11.52
C GLU A 136 7.38 43.66 -13.04
N LYS A 137 6.87 44.75 -13.60
CA LYS A 137 6.60 44.89 -15.03
C LYS A 137 7.21 46.18 -15.54
N TYR A 138 8.08 46.05 -16.52
CA TYR A 138 8.69 47.18 -17.23
C TYR A 138 8.25 47.19 -18.68
N TYR A 139 8.08 48.38 -19.25
CA TYR A 139 7.81 48.56 -20.67
C TYR A 139 8.88 49.46 -21.28
N ALA A 140 9.51 48.99 -22.35
CA ALA A 140 10.51 49.76 -23.08
C ALA A 140 9.88 50.31 -24.37
N VAL A 141 9.61 51.62 -24.40
CA VAL A 141 9.01 52.30 -25.57
C VAL A 141 9.87 52.13 -26.83
N SER A 142 11.19 52.13 -26.68
CA SER A 142 12.16 52.01 -27.78
C SER A 142 12.04 50.69 -28.55
N THR A 143 11.83 49.59 -27.83
CA THR A 143 11.70 48.25 -28.41
C THR A 143 10.25 47.80 -28.53
N ARG A 144 9.31 48.54 -27.94
CA ARG A 144 7.90 48.19 -27.76
C ARG A 144 7.69 46.84 -27.05
N LEU A 145 8.65 46.44 -26.21
CA LEU A 145 8.59 45.17 -25.46
C LEU A 145 8.24 45.40 -23.98
N SER A 146 7.55 44.42 -23.41
CA SER A 146 7.29 44.34 -21.96
C SER A 146 8.17 43.27 -21.34
N TYR A 147 8.77 43.58 -20.20
CA TYR A 147 9.56 42.67 -19.37
C TYR A 147 8.78 42.43 -18.09
N LEU A 148 8.52 41.17 -17.77
CA LEU A 148 7.77 40.76 -16.60
C LEU A 148 8.64 39.82 -15.77
N ALA A 149 8.74 40.09 -14.47
CA ALA A 149 9.42 39.18 -13.54
C ALA A 149 8.81 37.78 -13.60
N GLN A 150 9.63 36.74 -13.45
CA GLN A 150 9.14 35.36 -13.36
C GLN A 150 8.81 35.02 -11.90
N VAL A 151 7.85 34.13 -11.70
CA VAL A 151 7.59 33.55 -10.37
C VAL A 151 8.60 32.42 -10.12
N PRO A 152 8.92 32.09 -8.85
CA PRO A 152 9.74 30.92 -8.54
C PRO A 152 9.14 29.65 -9.15
N GLN A 153 10.02 28.71 -9.52
CA GLN A 153 9.61 27.43 -10.10
C GLN A 153 8.61 26.70 -9.20
N GLY A 154 7.57 26.12 -9.81
CA GLY A 154 6.53 25.35 -9.13
C GLY A 154 5.31 26.18 -8.70
N TYR A 155 5.42 27.51 -8.70
CA TYR A 155 4.34 28.45 -8.42
C TYR A 155 3.61 28.94 -9.68
N GLU A 156 3.78 28.25 -10.81
CA GLU A 156 3.02 28.53 -12.03
C GLU A 156 1.54 28.13 -11.85
N GLY A 157 0.62 28.99 -12.26
CA GLY A 157 -0.82 28.74 -12.10
C GLY A 157 -1.36 29.14 -10.74
N GLN A 158 -2.43 28.46 -10.29
CA GLN A 158 -3.18 28.83 -9.07
C GLN A 158 -2.73 28.08 -7.82
N PHE A 159 -2.09 26.91 -7.98
CA PHE A 159 -1.69 26.04 -6.88
C PHE A 159 -0.18 25.97 -6.75
N GLY A 160 0.32 26.14 -5.52
CA GLY A 160 1.74 26.05 -5.22
C GLY A 160 2.28 24.61 -5.27
N PRO A 161 3.61 24.45 -5.22
CA PRO A 161 4.27 23.15 -5.36
C PRO A 161 3.85 22.15 -4.26
N GLY A 162 3.55 22.63 -3.05
CA GLY A 162 3.09 21.77 -1.96
C GLY A 162 1.76 21.08 -2.25
N VAL A 163 0.77 21.81 -2.78
CA VAL A 163 -0.54 21.24 -3.16
C VAL A 163 -0.39 20.29 -4.34
N LYS A 164 0.38 20.71 -5.36
CA LYS A 164 0.68 19.90 -6.55
C LYS A 164 1.36 18.57 -6.21
N ALA A 165 2.23 18.55 -5.21
CA ALA A 165 2.89 17.33 -4.75
C ALA A 165 2.00 16.49 -3.81
N LEU A 166 1.19 17.14 -2.98
CA LEU A 166 0.35 16.46 -2.00
C LEU A 166 -0.75 15.63 -2.68
N ILE A 167 -1.42 16.17 -3.71
CA ILE A 167 -2.54 15.49 -4.39
C ILE A 167 -2.13 14.10 -4.94
N PRO A 168 -1.05 13.96 -5.75
CA PRO A 168 -0.56 12.66 -6.20
C PRO A 168 -0.12 11.75 -5.03
N ALA A 169 0.48 12.30 -3.98
CA ALA A 169 0.87 11.51 -2.81
C ALA A 169 -0.35 10.93 -2.07
N LEU A 170 -1.44 11.70 -1.93
CA LEU A 170 -2.70 11.22 -1.37
C LEU A 170 -3.34 10.14 -2.27
N TYR A 171 -3.35 10.36 -3.59
CA TYR A 171 -4.01 9.47 -4.53
C TYR A 171 -3.23 8.18 -4.78
N PHE A 172 -2.01 8.28 -5.31
CA PHE A 172 -1.19 7.11 -5.65
C PHE A 172 -0.47 6.52 -4.44
N GLY A 173 0.01 7.38 -3.53
CA GLY A 173 0.77 6.93 -2.35
C GLY A 173 -0.10 6.34 -1.24
N MET A 174 -1.32 6.87 -1.05
CA MET A 174 -2.23 6.42 0.01
C MET A 174 -3.52 5.78 -0.48
N GLY A 175 -3.79 5.76 -1.80
CA GLY A 175 -5.00 5.17 -2.36
C GLY A 175 -6.27 5.95 -2.05
N THR A 176 -6.16 7.26 -1.81
CA THR A 176 -7.29 8.12 -1.47
C THR A 176 -8.07 8.48 -2.74
N SER A 177 -9.40 8.40 -2.71
CA SER A 177 -10.23 8.80 -3.85
C SER A 177 -10.25 10.32 -4.05
N GLU A 178 -10.44 10.78 -5.28
CA GLU A 178 -10.50 12.22 -5.61
C GLU A 178 -11.50 13.02 -4.75
N PRO A 179 -12.75 12.55 -4.51
CA PRO A 179 -13.69 13.29 -3.67
C PRO A 179 -13.20 13.45 -2.22
N LYS A 180 -12.47 12.46 -1.69
CA LYS A 180 -11.89 12.53 -0.34
C LYS A 180 -10.68 13.45 -0.28
N ILE A 181 -9.90 13.52 -1.35
CA ILE A 181 -8.83 14.52 -1.50
C ILE A 181 -9.42 15.92 -1.53
N LEU A 182 -10.47 16.15 -2.31
CA LEU A 182 -11.16 17.45 -2.36
C LEU A 182 -11.71 17.84 -0.97
N GLU A 183 -12.40 16.91 -0.29
CA GLU A 183 -12.94 17.14 1.05
C GLU A 183 -11.82 17.53 2.04
N PHE A 184 -10.70 16.81 2.01
CA PHE A 184 -9.53 17.10 2.85
C PHE A 184 -8.94 18.49 2.56
N LEU A 185 -8.72 18.82 1.28
CA LEU A 185 -8.16 20.11 0.88
C LEU A 185 -9.09 21.28 1.26
N THR A 186 -10.39 21.10 1.05
CA THR A 186 -11.42 22.09 1.42
C THR A 186 -11.45 22.30 2.93
N THR A 187 -11.37 21.22 3.72
CA THR A 187 -11.30 21.28 5.18
C THR A 187 -10.04 22.01 5.66
N ALA A 188 -8.92 21.82 4.96
CA ALA A 188 -7.69 22.57 5.22
C ALA A 188 -7.73 24.04 4.75
N GLY A 189 -8.81 24.46 4.07
CA GLY A 189 -9.04 25.83 3.58
C GLY A 189 -8.58 26.10 2.16
N ILE A 190 -8.20 25.08 1.39
CA ILE A 190 -7.81 25.21 -0.02
C ILE A 190 -9.07 25.28 -0.89
N GLN A 191 -9.12 26.29 -1.77
CA GLN A 191 -10.19 26.45 -2.75
C GLN A 191 -9.78 25.76 -4.06
N ILE A 192 -10.32 24.58 -4.31
CA ILE A 192 -10.05 23.78 -5.51
C ILE A 192 -11.34 23.10 -5.96
N SER A 193 -11.45 22.83 -7.27
CA SER A 193 -12.60 22.12 -7.85
C SER A 193 -12.26 20.65 -8.09
N ASP A 194 -13.29 19.79 -8.22
CA ASP A 194 -13.12 18.38 -8.59
C ASP A 194 -12.31 18.22 -9.88
N GLY A 195 -12.65 19.01 -10.91
CA GLY A 195 -11.97 18.95 -12.20
C GLY A 195 -10.48 19.31 -12.11
N GLU A 196 -10.13 20.25 -11.22
CA GLU A 196 -8.74 20.64 -11.03
C GLU A 196 -7.93 19.59 -10.25
N VAL A 197 -8.55 18.91 -9.28
CA VAL A 197 -7.93 17.74 -8.64
C VAL A 197 -7.62 16.66 -9.68
N SER A 198 -8.56 16.37 -10.57
CA SER A 198 -8.37 15.41 -11.66
C SER A 198 -7.27 15.85 -12.64
N ASN A 199 -7.26 17.12 -13.04
CA ASN A 199 -6.21 17.68 -13.91
C ASN A 199 -4.81 17.51 -13.30
N LEU A 200 -4.65 17.78 -12.01
CA LEU A 200 -3.37 17.66 -11.32
C LEU A 200 -2.87 16.20 -11.19
N LEU A 201 -3.77 15.22 -11.27
CA LEU A 201 -3.43 13.80 -11.33
C LEU A 201 -3.04 13.34 -12.74
N ILE A 202 -3.65 13.92 -13.78
CA ILE A 202 -3.41 13.57 -15.18
C ILE A 202 -2.15 14.26 -15.73
N GLN A 203 -1.93 15.54 -15.40
CA GLN A 203 -0.86 16.36 -15.99
C GLN A 203 0.57 15.93 -15.61
N ASN A 204 0.74 14.97 -14.70
CA ASN A 204 2.05 14.45 -14.27
C ASN A 204 2.33 13.02 -14.79
N GLN A 205 1.60 12.52 -15.79
CA GLN A 205 1.87 11.21 -16.41
C GLN A 205 2.79 11.25 -17.65
N GLU A 206 3.25 12.43 -18.06
CA GLU A 206 4.25 12.60 -19.12
C GLU A 206 5.59 13.05 -18.52
N GLU A 207 6.33 12.12 -17.92
CA GLU A 207 7.80 12.13 -17.85
C GLU A 207 8.35 10.70 -17.63
#